data_AF-A0A378MXS4-F1
#
_entry.id   AF-A0A378MXS4-F1
#
_cell.length_a   1.000
_cell.length_b   1.000
_cell.length_c   1.000
_cell.angle_alpha   90.00
_cell.angle_beta   90.00
_cell.angle_gamma   90.00
#
_symmetry.space_group_name_H-M   'P 1'
#
loop_
_entity.id
_entity.type
_entity.pdbx_description
1 polymer ?
#
loop_
_entity_poly.entity_id
_entity_poly.type
_entity_poly.pdbx_seq_one_letter_code
_entity_poly.pdbx_strand_id
1 'polypeptide(L)' 'MCEKYDYVLLKGAGGLCVPYNEEETTLDYLCQHQYPRDLVTSGKLGSINHTLLSLQVLNSKRVSVHAVIYNLYPGNRSSH' A
#
# COMPACT_ATOMS: atom_id res chain seq x y z
N MET A 1 -18.18 -6.34 14.38
CA MET A 1 -17.26 -5.18 14.49
C MET A 1 -17.37 -4.25 13.29
N CYS A 2 -17.31 -4.76 12.05
CA CYS A 2 -17.52 -3.94 10.83
C CYS A 2 -18.96 -3.39 10.69
N GLU A 3 -19.97 -4.08 11.22
CA GLU A 3 -21.37 -3.65 11.14
C GLU A 3 -21.68 -2.32 11.85
N LYS A 4 -20.74 -1.77 12.63
CA LYS A 4 -20.94 -0.55 13.42
C LYS A 4 -20.40 0.72 12.74
N TYR A 5 -19.71 0.61 11.61
CA TYR A 5 -19.04 1.74 10.97
C TYR A 5 -19.36 1.82 9.48
N ASP A 6 -19.60 3.04 9.00
CA ASP A 6 -19.86 3.30 7.57
C ASP A 6 -18.61 3.06 6.71
N TYR A 7 -17.42 3.19 7.31
CA TYR A 7 -16.13 3.00 6.64
C TYR A 7 -15.14 2.24 7.52
N VAL A 8 -14.40 1.31 6.91
CA VAL A 8 -13.32 0.55 7.54
C VAL A 8 -12.07 0.67 6.68
N LEU A 9 -10.97 1.15 7.28
CA LEU A 9 -9.67 1.17 6.64
C LEU A 9 -8.88 -0.08 7.01
N LEU A 10 -8.54 -0.90 6.02
CA LEU A 10 -7.63 -2.03 6.20
C LEU A 10 -6.21 -1.59 5.86
N LYS A 11 -5.29 -1.72 6.83
CA LYS A 11 -3.86 -1.49 6.60
C LYS A 11 -3.14 -2.84 6.47
N GLY A 12 -2.43 -3.03 5.36
CA GLY A 12 -1.52 -4.17 5.20
C GLY A 12 -0.32 -4.10 6.17
N ALA A 13 0.32 -5.25 6.38
CA ALA A 13 1.54 -5.34 7.18
C ALA A 13 2.77 -5.27 6.27
N GLY A 14 3.41 -4.10 6.21
CA GLY A 14 4.61 -3.88 5.38
C GLY A 14 4.29 -3.58 3.92
N GLY A 15 5.09 -4.13 3.01
CA GLY A 15 4.95 -3.95 1.56
C GLY A 15 4.12 -5.02 0.87
N LEU A 16 3.86 -4.84 -0.43
CA LEU A 16 2.99 -5.73 -1.21
C LEU A 16 3.44 -7.20 -1.21
N CYS A 17 4.75 -7.46 -1.29
CA CYS A 17 5.29 -8.82 -1.36
C CYS A 17 5.69 -9.39 0.02
N VAL A 18 5.23 -8.80 1.12
CA VAL A 18 5.48 -9.37 2.45
C VAL A 18 4.65 -10.65 2.61
N PRO A 19 5.26 -11.77 3.06
CA PRO A 19 4.52 -13.00 3.32
C PRO A 19 3.37 -12.77 4.30
N TYR A 20 2.18 -13.17 3.90
CA TYR A 20 0.99 -13.22 4.75
C TYR A 20 0.90 -14.58 5.45
N ASN A 21 1.21 -15.65 4.73
CA ASN A 21 1.41 -17.00 5.23
C ASN A 21 2.53 -17.69 4.44
N GLU A 22 2.68 -19.01 4.55
CA GLU A 22 3.74 -19.78 3.88
C GLU A 22 3.62 -19.80 2.35
N GLU A 23 2.43 -19.56 1.81
CA GLU A 23 2.12 -19.69 0.38
C GLU A 23 1.79 -18.35 -0.29
N GLU A 24 1.34 -17.36 0.48
CA GLU A 24 0.74 -16.13 -0.03
C GLU A 24 1.42 -14.88 0.51
N THR A 25 1.45 -13.83 -0.32
CA THR A 25 1.85 -12.48 0.08
C THR A 25 0.65 -11.60 0.41
N THR A 26 0.91 -10.45 1.04
CA THR A 26 -0.09 -9.39 1.27
C THR A 26 -0.80 -9.02 -0.05
N LEU A 27 -0.08 -8.98 -1.16
CA LEU A 27 -0.66 -8.71 -2.47
C LEU A 27 -1.63 -9.80 -2.93
N ASP A 28 -1.34 -11.08 -2.67
CA ASP A 28 -2.22 -12.18 -3.07
C ASP A 28 -3.55 -12.11 -2.31
N TYR A 29 -3.49 -11.85 -1.01
CA TYR A 29 -4.67 -11.58 -0.19
C TYR A 29 -5.49 -10.39 -0.75
N LEU A 30 -4.83 -9.27 -1.07
CA LEU A 30 -5.50 -8.09 -1.64
C LEU A 30 -6.11 -8.34 -3.03
N CYS A 31 -5.53 -9.23 -3.82
CA CYS A 31 -6.07 -9.64 -5.12
C CYS A 31 -7.36 -10.46 -4.95
N GLN A 32 -7.41 -11.37 -3.97
CA GLN A 32 -8.56 -12.24 -3.71
C GLN A 32 -9.81 -11.46 -3.26
N HIS A 33 -9.63 -10.40 -2.46
CA HIS A 33 -10.75 -9.69 -1.85
C HIS A 33 -11.26 -8.46 -2.61
N GLN A 34 -10.62 -8.08 -3.73
CA GLN A 34 -11.07 -7.01 -4.64
C GLN A 34 -11.49 -5.67 -4.01
N TYR A 35 -10.93 -5.30 -2.85
CA TYR A 35 -11.21 -4.01 -2.23
C TYR A 35 -10.61 -2.84 -3.04
N PRO A 36 -11.19 -1.63 -2.94
CA PRO A 36 -10.48 -0.40 -3.31
C PRO A 36 -9.16 -0.30 -2.55
N ARG A 37 -8.07 0.02 -3.24
CA ARG A 37 -6.72 0.03 -2.68
C ARG A 37 -6.03 1.34 -3.00
N ASP A 38 -5.44 1.95 -1.99
CA ASP A 38 -4.57 3.12 -2.13
C ASP A 38 -3.11 2.73 -1.85
N LEU A 39 -2.18 3.27 -2.64
CA LEU A 39 -0.75 3.07 -2.45
C LEU A 39 -0.15 4.28 -1.73
N VAL A 40 0.41 4.06 -0.54
CA VAL A 40 1.10 5.13 0.21
C VAL A 40 2.60 5.10 -0.09
N THR A 41 3.16 6.24 -0.48
CA THR A 41 4.60 6.45 -0.69
C THR A 41 5.14 7.56 0.21
N SER A 42 6.45 7.77 0.31
CA SER A 42 7.08 8.78 1.17
C SER A 42 8.17 9.55 0.45
N GLY A 43 8.63 10.68 0.99
CA GLY A 43 9.68 11.52 0.37
C GLY A 43 11.13 11.09 0.61
N LYS A 44 11.38 9.83 0.97
CA LYS A 44 12.75 9.35 1.27
C LYS A 44 13.53 9.06 -0.03
N LEU A 45 14.86 9.13 0.02
CA LEU A 45 15.69 8.68 -1.10
C LEU A 45 15.35 7.20 -1.43
N GLY A 46 15.18 6.90 -2.73
CA GLY A 46 14.76 5.59 -3.21
C GLY A 46 13.24 5.37 -3.29
N SER A 47 12.43 6.24 -2.69
CA SER A 47 10.96 6.12 -2.68
C SER A 47 10.32 6.09 -4.06
N ILE A 48 10.82 6.89 -5.01
CA ILE A 48 10.32 6.92 -6.39
C ILE A 48 10.44 5.53 -7.02
N ASN A 49 11.61 4.89 -6.89
CA ASN A 49 11.84 3.55 -7.41
C ASN A 49 10.91 2.52 -6.74
N HIS A 50 10.81 2.55 -5.40
CA HIS A 50 9.90 1.66 -4.68
C HIS A 50 8.43 1.85 -5.10
N THR A 51 8.02 3.09 -5.35
CA THR A 51 6.66 3.41 -5.81
C THR A 51 6.41 2.85 -7.21
N LEU A 52 7.34 3.07 -8.15
CA LEU A 52 7.22 2.57 -9.52
C LEU A 52 7.23 1.03 -9.56
N LEU A 53 8.11 0.38 -8.82
CA LEU A 53 8.15 -1.09 -8.72
C LEU A 53 6.84 -1.64 -8.13
N SER A 54 6.30 -0.98 -7.10
CA SER A 54 5.01 -1.36 -6.51
C SER A 54 3.87 -1.23 -7.53
N LEU A 55 3.80 -0.12 -8.27
CA LEU A 55 2.82 0.09 -9.32
C LEU A 55 2.96 -0.90 -10.48
N GLN A 56 4.19 -1.24 -10.87
CA GLN A 56 4.43 -2.25 -11.91
C GLN A 56 3.93 -3.63 -11.51
N VAL A 57 4.16 -4.05 -10.27
CA VAL A 57 3.67 -5.33 -9.74
C VAL A 57 2.14 -5.35 -9.65
N LEU A 58 1.52 -4.26 -9.22
CA LEU A 58 0.06 -4.13 -9.21
C LEU A 58 -0.51 -4.21 -10.63
N ASN A 59 0.11 -3.50 -11.57
CA ASN A 59 -0.29 -3.52 -12.98
C ASN A 59 -0.12 -4.90 -13.61
N SER A 60 0.97 -5.63 -13.33
CA SER A 60 1.20 -6.97 -13.88
C SER A 60 0.16 -7.99 -13.39
N LYS A 61 -0.35 -7.82 -12.17
CA LYS A 61 -1.48 -8.59 -11.62
C LYS A 61 -2.86 -8.03 -12.01
N ARG A 62 -2.93 -7.01 -12.90
CA ARG A 62 -4.16 -6.33 -13.33
C ARG A 62 -4.98 -5.75 -12.17
N VAL A 63 -4.28 -5.30 -11.13
CA VAL A 63 -4.85 -4.73 -9.93
C VAL A 63 -4.96 -3.22 -10.09
N SER A 64 -6.18 -2.68 -10.02
CA SER A 64 -6.42 -1.24 -10.00
C SER A 64 -6.01 -0.63 -8.66
N VAL A 65 -5.35 0.53 -8.75
CA VAL A 65 -5.03 1.43 -7.64
C VAL A 65 -5.97 2.62 -7.73
N HIS A 66 -6.69 2.89 -6.65
CA HIS A 66 -7.64 3.99 -6.59
C HIS A 66 -6.92 5.34 -6.45
N ALA A 67 -5.97 5.44 -5.53
CA ALA A 67 -5.10 6.60 -5.38
C ALA A 67 -3.66 6.25 -5.00
N VAL A 68 -2.74 7.15 -5.33
CA VAL A 68 -1.38 7.17 -4.77
C VAL A 68 -1.29 8.33 -3.79
N ILE A 69 -0.97 8.03 -2.53
CA ILE A 69 -0.92 9.00 -1.44
C ILE A 69 0.55 9.28 -1.11
N TYR A 70 0.97 10.53 -1.26
CA TYR A 70 2.32 10.96 -0.87
C TYR A 70 2.35 11.38 0.60
N ASN A 71 3.00 10.57 1.43
CA ASN A 71 3.17 10.83 2.84
C ASN A 71 4.35 11.78 3.09
N LEU A 72 4.04 12.95 3.62
CA LEU A 72 5.02 13.98 3.98
C LEU A 72 5.67 13.72 5.35
N TYR A 73 5.30 12.69 6.10
CA TYR A 73 5.77 12.49 7.47
C TYR A 73 7.16 11.82 7.59
N PRO A 74 8.03 12.24 8.53
CA PRO A 74 7.90 13.48 9.30
C PRO A 74 8.07 14.67 8.35
N GLY A 75 7.11 15.59 8.37
CA GLY A 75 7.23 16.84 7.59
C GLY A 75 8.51 17.53 8.00
N ASN A 76 9.15 18.27 7.10
CA ASN A 76 10.41 19.00 7.34
C ASN A 76 10.41 19.60 8.76
N ARG A 77 10.93 18.83 9.72
CA ARG A 77 11.31 19.36 11.01
C ARG A 77 12.62 20.01 10.68
N SER A 78 12.57 21.31 10.45
CA SER A 78 13.73 22.18 10.58
C SER A 78 14.23 22.03 12.01
N SER A 79 15.00 20.98 12.27
CA SER A 79 15.90 20.87 13.39
C SER A 79 17.00 21.89 13.13
N HIS A 80 16.76 23.11 13.61
CA HIS A 80 17.86 23.90 14.17
C HIS A 80 18.26 23.23 15.48
#